data_AF-A0A7C6VJ74-F1
#
_entry.id   AF-A0A7C6VJ74-F1
#
_cell.length_a   1.000
_cell.length_b   1.000
_cell.length_c   1.000
_cell.angle_alpha   90.00
_cell.angle_beta   90.00
_cell.angle_gamma   90.00
#
_symmetry.space_group_name_H-M   'P 1'
#
loop_
_entity.id
_entity.type
_entity.pdbx_description
1 polymer ?
#
loop_
_entity_poly.entity_id
_entity_poly.type
_entity_poly.pdbx_seq_one_letter_code
_entity_poly.pdbx_strand_id
1 'polypeptide(L)' 'MSPESASVRTRATNTTQFVARGRGLALRASIGVASAHYAPEQLAELLRRADAAMYEAKKGGKSQYRIALPA' A
#
# COMPACT_ATOMS: atom_id res chain seq x y z
N MET A 1 2.58 -12.78 -27.65
CA MET A 1 2.52 -11.54 -26.85
C MET A 1 1.29 -11.62 -25.96
N SER A 2 1.48 -11.94 -24.68
CA SER A 2 0.45 -11.93 -23.65
C SER A 2 0.94 -10.96 -22.57
N PRO A 3 0.09 -10.06 -22.03
CA PRO A 3 0.56 -8.96 -21.19
C PRO A 3 1.12 -9.54 -19.89
N GLU A 4 2.35 -9.14 -19.61
CA GLU A 4 3.05 -9.39 -18.36
C GLU A 4 2.28 -8.70 -17.24
N SER A 5 1.39 -9.46 -16.60
CA SER A 5 0.63 -9.03 -15.43
C SER A 5 1.62 -8.61 -14.32
N ALA A 6 1.77 -7.30 -14.15
CA ALA A 6 2.42 -6.64 -13.04
C ALA A 6 2.27 -7.44 -11.73
N SER A 7 3.36 -8.07 -11.28
CA SER A 7 3.35 -8.94 -10.11
C SER A 7 3.22 -8.11 -8.83
N VAL A 8 1.98 -7.87 -8.40
CA VAL A 8 1.66 -7.18 -7.15
C VAL A 8 1.80 -8.17 -5.99
N ARG A 9 2.86 -8.04 -5.19
CA ARG A 9 3.02 -8.81 -3.95
C ARG A 9 2.06 -8.28 -2.88
N THR A 10 1.08 -9.10 -2.51
CA THR A 10 0.09 -8.81 -1.47
C THR A 10 0.42 -9.63 -0.21
N ARG A 11 0.46 -8.98 0.96
CA ARG A 11 0.55 -9.64 2.27
C ARG A 11 -0.42 -8.97 3.24
N ALA A 12 -1.01 -9.76 4.13
CA ALA A 12 -1.94 -9.25 5.13
C ALA A 12 -1.19 -8.38 6.15
N THR A 13 -1.79 -7.24 6.51
CA THR A 13 -1.33 -6.44 7.66
C THR A 13 -2.02 -6.93 8.93
N ASN A 14 -1.31 -6.86 10.06
CA ASN A 14 -1.88 -7.25 11.34
C ASN A 14 -2.94 -6.23 11.80
N THR A 15 -4.01 -6.71 12.43
CA THR A 15 -4.98 -5.84 13.09
C THR A 15 -4.43 -5.40 14.43
N THR A 16 -4.16 -4.11 14.56
CA THR A 16 -3.69 -3.54 15.83
C THR A 16 -4.88 -3.11 16.68
N GLN A 17 -4.90 -3.57 17.93
CA GLN A 17 -5.87 -3.15 18.92
C GLN A 17 -5.37 -1.88 19.61
N PHE A 18 -6.23 -0.87 19.69
CA PHE A 18 -5.98 0.39 20.38
C PHE A 18 -6.99 0.56 21.50
N VAL A 19 -6.63 1.31 22.55
CA VAL A 19 -7.59 1.76 23.56
C VAL A 19 -7.73 3.27 23.44
N ALA A 20 -8.95 3.74 23.16
CA ALA A 20 -9.27 5.15 23.08
C ALA A 20 -10.47 5.44 23.99
N ARG A 21 -10.30 6.37 24.94
CA ARG A 21 -11.34 6.72 25.95
C ARG A 21 -11.92 5.51 26.69
N GLY A 22 -11.05 4.54 27.04
CA GLY A 22 -11.44 3.32 27.76
C GLY A 22 -12.18 2.27 26.91
N ARG A 23 -12.28 2.45 25.59
CA ARG A 23 -12.87 1.46 24.67
C ARG A 23 -11.82 0.85 23.75
N GLY A 24 -11.89 -0.47 23.56
CA GLY A 24 -11.08 -1.19 22.59
C GLY A 24 -11.51 -0.86 21.16
N LEU A 25 -10.55 -0.54 20.30
CA LEU A 25 -10.74 -0.20 18.90
C LEU A 25 -9.81 -1.05 18.04
N ALA A 26 -10.39 -1.87 17.17
CA ALA A 26 -9.63 -2.62 16.18
C ALA A 26 -9.43 -1.76 14.93
N LEU A 27 -8.20 -1.31 14.68
CA LEU A 27 -7.87 -0.57 13.47
C LEU A 27 -7.30 -1.49 12.40
N ARG A 28 -7.64 -1.18 11.15
CA ARG A 28 -7.16 -1.88 9.96
C ARG A 28 -6.52 -0.86 9.05
N ALA A 29 -5.32 -1.18 8.55
CA ALA A 29 -4.56 -0.31 7.68
C ALA A 29 -4.39 -0.94 6.30
N SER A 30 -4.65 -0.16 5.25
CA SER A 30 -4.24 -0.47 3.89
C SER A 30 -3.02 0.39 3.56
N ILE A 31 -1.96 -0.23 3.04
CA ILE A 31 -0.65 0.43 2.86
C ILE A 31 -0.24 0.36 1.38
N GLY A 32 0.14 1.50 0.81
CA GLY A 32 0.77 1.56 -0.50
C GLY A 32 2.25 1.87 -0.34
N VAL A 33 3.11 1.12 -1.04
CA VAL A 33 4.56 1.28 -0.98
C VAL A 33 5.08 1.55 -2.39
N ALA A 34 5.92 2.57 -2.55
CA ALA A 34 6.64 2.82 -3.79
C ALA A 34 8.15 2.87 -3.49
N SER A 35 8.96 2.30 -4.39
CA SER A 35 10.42 2.30 -4.25
C SER A 35 11.00 3.37 -5.18
N ALA A 36 11.86 4.23 -4.64
CA ALA A 36 12.67 5.12 -5.47
C ALA A 36 13.75 4.31 -6.18
N HIS A 37 13.92 4.50 -7.48
CA HIS A 37 15.06 3.96 -8.22
C HIS A 37 16.06 5.07 -8.57
N TYR A 38 17.33 4.67 -8.71
CA TYR A 38 18.55 5.49 -8.90
C TYR A 38 18.36 6.68 -9.86
N ALA A 39 17.76 7.75 -9.34
CA ALA A 39 17.61 9.09 -9.89
C ALA A 39 16.87 9.90 -8.81
N PRO A 40 16.91 11.23 -8.83
CA PRO A 40 15.91 12.02 -8.12
C PRO A 40 14.57 11.83 -8.84
N GLU A 41 13.91 10.69 -8.63
CA GLU A 41 12.47 10.62 -8.87
C GLU A 41 11.86 11.80 -8.11
N GLN A 42 11.07 12.61 -8.82
CA GLN A 42 10.42 13.75 -8.21
C GLN A 42 9.55 13.21 -7.08
N LEU A 43 9.74 13.72 -5.85
CA LEU A 43 9.01 13.30 -4.67
C LEU A 43 7.49 13.18 -4.90
N ALA A 44 6.94 14.10 -5.72
CA ALA A 44 5.54 14.09 -6.11
C ALA A 44 5.12 12.80 -6.84
N GLU A 45 5.96 12.28 -7.72
CA GLU A 45 5.70 11.04 -8.45
C GLU A 45 5.78 9.83 -7.53
N LEU A 46 6.76 9.78 -6.62
CA LEU A 46 6.88 8.71 -5.63
C LEU A 46 5.64 8.65 -4.73
N LEU A 47 5.15 9.82 -4.27
CA LEU A 47 3.93 9.94 -3.48
C LEU A 47 2.69 9.52 -4.28
N ARG A 48 2.57 9.94 -5.54
CA ARG A 48 1.45 9.55 -6.41
C ARG A 48 1.38 8.04 -6.59
N ARG A 49 2.51 7.38 -6.83
CA ARG A 49 2.57 5.91 -6.96
C ARG A 49 2.23 5.20 -5.66
N ALA A 50 2.73 5.69 -4.53
CA ALA A 50 2.39 5.14 -3.22
C ALA A 50 0.89 5.27 -2.90
N ASP A 51 0.29 6.42 -3.21
CA ASP A 51 -1.15 6.66 -3.02
C ASP A 51 -2.00 5.74 -3.90
N ALA A 52 -1.65 5.61 -5.18
CA ALA A 52 -2.32 4.68 -6.09
C ALA A 52 -2.24 3.23 -5.58
N ALA A 53 -1.05 2.79 -5.12
CA ALA A 53 -0.88 1.46 -4.54
C ALA A 53 -1.72 1.27 -3.26
N MET A 54 -1.85 2.30 -2.43
CA MET A 54 -2.66 2.27 -1.21
C MET A 54 -4.14 2.15 -1.53
N TYR A 55 -4.63 2.91 -2.52
CA TYR A 55 -6.02 2.85 -2.95
C TYR A 55 -6.38 1.46 -3.49
N GLU A 56 -5.47 0.89 -4.27
CA GLU A 56 -5.57 -0.46 -4.78
C GLU A 56 -5.52 -1.51 -3.65
N ALA A 57 -4.70 -1.31 -2.63
CA ALA A 57 -4.70 -2.15 -1.43
C ALA A 57 -6.02 -2.04 -0.65
N LYS A 58 -6.65 -0.85 -0.63
CA LYS A 58 -7.94 -0.61 0.02
C LYS A 58 -9.11 -1.29 -0.70
N LYS A 59 -9.09 -1.33 -2.04
CA LYS A 59 -10.07 -2.07 -2.85
C LYS A 59 -9.92 -3.60 -2.73
N GLY A 60 -8.69 -4.09 -2.65
CA GLY A 60 -8.38 -5.54 -2.63
C GLY A 60 -8.79 -6.28 -1.36
N GLY A 61 -9.17 -5.57 -0.31
CA GLY A 61 -9.57 -6.13 0.97
C GLY A 61 -8.98 -5.34 2.13
N LYS A 62 -9.65 -5.40 3.28
CA LYS A 62 -9.17 -4.71 4.48
C LYS A 62 -7.91 -5.41 5.02
N SER A 63 -6.93 -4.63 5.49
CA SER A 63 -5.66 -5.11 6.05
C SER A 63 -4.70 -5.73 5.04
N GLN A 64 -4.36 -5.00 3.99
CA GLN A 64 -3.40 -5.44 2.97
C GLN A 64 -2.44 -4.32 2.61
N TYR A 65 -1.27 -4.67 2.09
CA TYR A 65 -0.41 -3.72 1.41
C TYR A 65 -0.20 -4.10 -0.06
N ARG A 66 0.06 -3.09 -0.91
CA ARG A 66 0.50 -3.26 -2.30
C ARG A 66 1.74 -2.44 -2.57
N ILE A 67 2.59 -2.97 -3.44
CA ILE A 67 3.83 -2.31 -3.89
C ILE A 67 3.61 -1.84 -5.33
N ALA A 68 3.80 -0.54 -5.58
CA ALA A 68 3.84 0.01 -6.92
C ALA A 68 5.10 -0.49 -7.63
N LEU A 69 4.95 -1.01 -8.85
CA LEU A 69 6.10 -1.35 -9.68
C LEU A 69 6.79 -0.07 -10.17
N PRO A 70 8.12 -0.10 -10.36
CA PRO A 70 8.81 0.96 -11.05
C PRO A 70 8.31 1.10 -12.49
N ALA A 71 8.37 2.33 -13.00
CA ALA A 71 8.07 2.66 -14.40
C ALA A 71 9.24 2.30 -15.31
#